data_AF-A0A2Z6S1L1-F1
#
_entry.id   AF-A0A2Z6S1L1-F1
#
_cell.length_a   1.000
_cell.length_b   1.000
_cell.length_c   1.000
_cell.angle_alpha   90.00
_cell.angle_beta   90.00
_cell.angle_gamma   90.00
#
_symmetry.space_group_name_H-M   'P 1'
#
loop_
_entity.id
_entity.type
_entity.pdbx_description
1 polymer ?
#
loop_
_entity_poly.entity_id
_entity_poly.type
_entity_poly.pdbx_seq_one_letter_code
_entity_poly.pdbx_strand_id
1 'polypeptide(L)'
;MGIVERFNRTFQERFYSILDAYDLIDSSSELIELEDLPSVIDSIIEDLNNSVTRLLGISPADAIKKKNVFAKPSKPQKGSMEYDEERLSFDNSVIYLLDSSEYEGGKRRATDMNWSSKIYQIRESLIQKNQPVLYWLIDDEGNGLEKSFVREELQIVPPDVEYPPQWVLAN
;
A
#
# COMPACT_ATOMS: atom_id res chain seq x y z
N MET A 1 8.23 -5.42 6.72
CA MET A 1 7.78 -4.29 7.56
C MET A 1 7.55 -4.79 8.98
N GLY A 2 8.29 -4.27 9.96
CA GLY A 2 8.15 -4.67 11.36
C GLY A 2 6.89 -4.12 12.03
N ILE A 3 6.70 -4.50 13.29
CA ILE A 3 5.50 -4.18 14.09
C ILE A 3 5.40 -2.68 14.34
N VAL A 4 6.52 -2.03 14.66
CA VAL A 4 6.58 -0.59 14.95
C VAL A 4 6.33 0.22 13.69
N GLU A 5 6.90 -0.19 12.56
CA GLU A 5 6.73 0.49 11.29
C GLU A 5 5.27 0.41 10.82
N ARG A 6 4.61 -0.75 11.00
CA ARG A 6 3.18 -0.92 10.71
C ARG A 6 2.33 0.02 11.56
N PHE A 7 2.63 0.14 12.85
CA PHE A 7 1.93 1.05 13.76
C PHE A 7 2.12 2.51 13.32
N ASN A 8 3.36 2.94 13.10
CA ASN A 8 3.67 4.30 12.68
C ASN A 8 2.95 4.67 11.38
N ARG A 9 2.91 3.77 10.39
CA ARG A 9 2.16 4.00 9.16
C ARG A 9 0.66 4.16 9.43
N THR A 10 0.07 3.30 10.24
CA THR A 10 -1.37 3.36 10.57
C THR A 10 -1.72 4.66 11.30
N PHE A 11 -0.83 5.10 12.21
CA PHE A 11 -0.97 6.38 12.90
C PHE A 11 -0.92 7.56 11.92
N GLN A 12 0.09 7.58 11.03
CA GLN A 12 0.24 8.61 10.01
C GLN A 12 -0.98 8.69 9.08
N GLU A 13 -1.47 7.54 8.59
CA GLU A 13 -2.67 7.46 7.74
C GLU A 13 -3.88 8.16 8.39
N ARG A 14 -4.14 7.89 9.67
CA ARG A 14 -5.26 8.49 10.40
C ARG A 14 -5.03 9.98 10.68
N PHE A 15 -3.82 10.34 11.08
CA PHE A 15 -3.46 11.71 11.37
C PHE A 15 -3.61 12.62 10.16
N TYR A 16 -3.09 12.21 9.00
CA TYR A 16 -3.22 12.98 7.77
C TYR A 16 -4.64 12.99 7.22
N SER A 17 -5.41 11.90 7.36
CA SER A 17 -6.82 11.88 6.99
C SER A 17 -7.64 12.94 7.76
N ILE A 18 -7.34 13.13 9.05
CA ILE A 18 -7.97 14.17 9.86
C ILE A 18 -7.53 15.55 9.38
N LEU A 19 -6.23 15.79 9.19
CA LEU A 19 -5.72 17.07 8.68
C LEU A 19 -6.36 17.44 7.33
N ASP A 20 -6.41 16.50 6.38
CA ASP A 20 -7.00 16.72 5.07
C ASP A 20 -8.50 17.05 5.18
N ALA A 21 -9.22 16.47 6.16
CA ALA A 21 -10.63 16.80 6.40
C ALA A 21 -10.81 18.21 6.98
N TYR A 22 -9.91 18.65 7.88
CA TYR A 22 -9.92 20.03 8.39
C TYR A 22 -9.63 21.04 7.27
N ASP A 23 -8.61 20.78 6.44
CA ASP A 23 -8.26 21.62 5.28
C ASP A 23 -9.44 21.78 4.30
N LEU A 24 -10.29 20.75 4.16
CA LEU A 24 -11.46 20.79 3.29
C LEU A 24 -12.64 21.58 3.89
N ILE A 25 -12.76 21.59 5.22
CA ILE A 25 -13.85 22.27 5.94
C ILE A 25 -13.56 23.76 6.08
N ASP A 26 -12.30 24.15 6.29
CA ASP A 26 -11.90 25.54 6.43
C ASP A 26 -10.88 25.94 5.37
N SER A 27 -11.38 26.52 4.27
CA SER A 27 -10.54 27.01 3.17
C SER A 27 -9.74 28.26 3.53
N SER A 28 -9.85 28.78 4.76
CA SER A 28 -9.37 30.09 5.17
C SER A 28 -8.37 30.08 6.33
N SER A 29 -8.18 28.97 7.03
CA SER A 29 -7.28 28.92 8.19
C SER A 29 -5.98 28.19 7.87
N GLU A 30 -4.90 28.82 8.30
CA GLU A 30 -3.63 28.17 8.58
C GLU A 30 -3.93 26.89 9.40
N LEU A 31 -3.45 25.74 8.92
CA LEU A 31 -3.32 24.42 9.59
C LEU A 31 -3.84 24.36 11.03
N ILE A 32 -4.63 23.33 11.40
CA ILE A 32 -5.05 22.98 12.78
C ILE A 32 -4.19 23.72 13.81
N GLU A 33 -4.76 24.66 14.55
CA GLU A 33 -4.01 25.45 15.52
C GLU A 33 -3.18 24.49 16.39
N LEU A 34 -1.92 24.84 16.65
CA LEU A 34 -0.99 24.00 17.42
C LEU A 34 -1.57 23.55 18.77
N GLU A 35 -2.58 24.27 19.29
CA GLU A 35 -3.32 23.96 20.50
C GLU A 35 -4.29 22.77 20.36
N ASP A 36 -4.83 22.53 19.17
CA ASP A 36 -5.77 21.42 18.89
C ASP A 36 -5.05 20.12 18.52
N LEU A 37 -3.79 20.20 18.07
CA LEU A 37 -2.99 19.06 17.65
C LEU A 37 -2.82 17.98 18.74
N PRO A 38 -2.54 18.31 20.01
CA PRO A 38 -2.47 17.32 21.08
C PRO A 38 -3.80 16.58 21.27
N SER A 39 -4.93 17.28 21.16
CA SER A 39 -6.26 16.65 21.27
C SER A 39 -6.53 15.66 20.13
N VAL A 40 -6.12 16.02 18.91
CA VAL A 40 -6.20 15.12 17.75
C VAL A 40 -5.34 13.88 17.95
N ILE A 41 -4.10 14.05 18.44
CA ILE A 41 -3.19 12.93 18.71
C ILE A 41 -3.78 11.99 19.77
N ASP A 42 -4.27 12.54 20.88
CA ASP A 42 -4.86 11.77 21.97
C ASP A 42 -6.09 11.00 21.48
N SER A 43 -6.95 11.64 20.68
CA SER A 43 -8.12 11.00 20.07
C SER A 43 -7.73 9.81 19.17
N ILE A 44 -6.70 9.97 18.34
CA ILE A 44 -6.20 8.87 17.48
C ILE A 44 -5.66 7.72 18.32
N ILE A 45 -4.89 8.02 19.38
CA ILE A 45 -4.32 7.01 20.28
C ILE A 45 -5.43 6.28 21.03
N GLU A 46 -6.42 7.01 21.53
CA GLU A 46 -7.58 6.44 22.21
C GLU A 46 -8.36 5.49 21.29
N ASP A 47 -8.64 5.92 20.05
CA ASP A 47 -9.31 5.06 19.08
C ASP A 47 -8.46 3.84 18.71
N LEU A 48 -7.15 3.99 18.51
CA LEU A 48 -6.26 2.85 18.22
C LEU A 48 -6.24 1.83 19.36
N ASN A 49 -6.30 2.27 20.62
CA ASN A 49 -6.26 1.39 21.78
C ASN A 49 -7.60 0.71 22.09
N ASN A 50 -8.72 1.39 21.80
CA ASN A 50 -10.06 0.94 22.17
C ASN A 50 -10.85 0.34 20.99
N SER A 51 -10.46 0.57 19.74
CA SER A 51 -11.12 -0.01 18.57
C SER A 51 -10.82 -1.50 18.42
N VAL A 52 -11.86 -2.26 18.04
CA VAL A 52 -11.73 -3.71 17.81
C VAL A 52 -10.91 -3.94 16.55
N THR A 53 -9.76 -4.61 16.70
CA THR A 53 -8.90 -4.90 15.54
C THR A 53 -9.43 -6.08 14.75
N ARG A 54 -9.37 -5.99 13.42
CA ARG A 54 -9.73 -7.11 12.51
C ARG A 54 -8.93 -8.39 12.80
N LEU A 55 -7.68 -8.25 13.25
CA LEU A 55 -6.78 -9.38 13.48
C LEU A 55 -7.10 -10.12 14.77
N LEU A 56 -7.35 -9.41 15.87
CA LEU A 56 -7.58 -10.03 17.17
C LEU A 56 -9.07 -10.27 17.44
N GLY A 57 -9.97 -9.54 16.76
CA GLY A 57 -11.40 -9.53 17.07
C GLY A 57 -11.72 -8.88 18.41
N ILE A 58 -10.74 -8.24 19.05
CA ILE A 58 -10.85 -7.49 20.31
C ILE A 58 -9.98 -6.22 20.24
N SER A 59 -10.19 -5.30 21.18
CA SER A 59 -9.39 -4.07 21.31
C SER A 59 -7.99 -4.37 21.86
N PRO A 60 -6.96 -3.59 21.48
CA PRO A 60 -5.62 -3.72 22.05
C PRO A 60 -5.59 -3.55 23.58
N ALA A 61 -6.37 -2.62 24.12
CA ALA A 61 -6.48 -2.36 25.56
C ALA A 61 -7.02 -3.57 26.35
N ASP A 62 -7.83 -4.42 25.74
CA ASP A 62 -8.30 -5.66 26.36
C ASP A 62 -7.41 -6.86 26.02
N ALA A 63 -6.76 -6.83 24.86
CA ALA A 63 -5.78 -7.84 24.46
C ALA A 63 -4.56 -7.86 25.39
N ILE A 64 -4.03 -6.69 25.77
CA ILE A 64 -2.83 -6.58 26.63
C ILE A 64 -3.04 -7.18 28.03
N LYS A 65 -4.28 -7.22 28.52
CA LYS A 65 -4.63 -7.83 29.82
C LYS A 65 -4.64 -9.36 29.77
N LYS A 66 -4.66 -9.97 28.57
CA LYS A 66 -4.70 -11.42 28.39
C LYS A 66 -3.29 -11.97 28.23
N LYS A 67 -3.05 -13.17 28.78
CA LYS A 67 -1.75 -13.85 28.67
C LYS A 67 -1.41 -14.23 27.21
N ASN A 68 -2.40 -14.66 26.44
CA ASN A 68 -2.27 -15.03 25.03
C ASN A 68 -3.53 -14.58 24.27
N VAL A 69 -3.37 -14.19 23.01
CA VAL A 69 -4.47 -13.80 22.12
C VAL A 69 -4.29 -14.49 20.78
N PHE A 70 -5.36 -15.10 20.26
CA PHE A 70 -5.36 -15.67 18.92
C PHE A 70 -5.50 -14.55 17.89
N ALA A 71 -4.55 -14.48 16.96
CA ALA A 71 -4.57 -13.50 15.86
C ALA A 71 -4.89 -14.19 14.53
N LYS A 72 -5.82 -13.60 13.79
CA LYS A 72 -6.03 -13.92 12.37
C LYS A 72 -4.82 -13.47 11.55
N PRO A 73 -4.56 -14.11 10.40
CA PRO A 73 -3.49 -13.67 9.50
C PRO A 73 -3.66 -12.21 9.08
N SER A 74 -2.56 -11.48 9.04
CA SER A 74 -2.53 -10.02 8.80
C SER A 74 -3.04 -9.63 7.42
N LYS A 75 -2.76 -10.47 6.42
CA LYS A 75 -3.27 -10.35 5.07
C LYS A 75 -4.39 -11.38 4.89
N PRO A 76 -5.62 -10.96 4.55
CA PRO A 76 -6.60 -11.91 4.04
C PRO A 76 -6.02 -12.45 2.72
N GLN A 77 -5.90 -13.75 2.59
CA GLN A 77 -5.52 -14.34 1.31
C GLN A 77 -6.73 -14.18 0.39
N LYS A 78 -6.65 -13.25 -0.56
CA LYS A 78 -7.75 -12.93 -1.47
C LYS A 78 -7.56 -13.74 -2.75
N GLY A 79 -7.86 -15.03 -2.67
CA GLY A 79 -7.79 -15.97 -3.78
C GLY A 79 -8.40 -17.31 -3.38
N SER A 80 -9.03 -17.99 -4.34
CA SER A 80 -9.31 -19.41 -4.23
C SER A 80 -7.99 -20.15 -4.03
N MET A 81 -7.95 -21.14 -3.13
CA MET A 81 -6.78 -22.00 -2.88
C MET A 81 -6.54 -22.99 -4.03
N GLU A 82 -6.99 -22.64 -5.22
CA GLU A 82 -7.22 -23.49 -6.36
C GLU A 82 -7.13 -22.60 -7.60
N TYR A 83 -6.70 -23.20 -8.70
CA TYR A 83 -6.18 -22.65 -9.97
C TYR A 83 -6.95 -21.50 -10.66
N ASP A 84 -7.94 -20.90 -10.01
CA ASP A 84 -8.93 -19.92 -10.50
C ASP A 84 -8.61 -18.46 -10.17
N GLU A 85 -7.42 -18.12 -9.63
CA GLU A 85 -7.01 -16.70 -9.55
C GLU A 85 -6.97 -16.08 -10.97
N GLU A 86 -7.59 -14.92 -11.16
CA GLU A 86 -7.58 -14.18 -12.44
C GLU A 86 -6.13 -13.87 -12.85
N ARG A 87 -5.68 -14.60 -13.87
CA ARG A 87 -4.29 -14.55 -14.34
C ARG A 87 -4.09 -13.35 -15.24
N LEU A 88 -2.91 -12.75 -15.12
CA LEU A 88 -2.47 -11.79 -16.11
C LEU A 88 -2.06 -12.54 -17.38
N SER A 89 -2.55 -12.10 -18.54
CA SER A 89 -2.08 -12.58 -19.84
C SER A 89 -0.67 -12.04 -20.09
N PHE A 90 0.11 -12.77 -20.88
CA PHE A 90 1.41 -12.29 -21.36
C PHE A 90 1.31 -11.01 -22.22
N ASP A 91 0.13 -10.77 -22.80
CA ASP A 91 -0.15 -9.55 -23.58
C ASP A 91 -0.47 -8.32 -22.71
N ASN A 92 -0.59 -8.50 -21.38
CA ASN A 92 -0.90 -7.41 -20.48
C ASN A 92 0.34 -6.56 -20.21
N SER A 93 0.21 -5.27 -20.50
CA SER A 93 1.17 -4.25 -20.09
C SER A 93 0.95 -3.92 -18.61
N VAL A 94 2.00 -3.95 -17.81
CA VAL A 94 1.92 -3.73 -16.36
C VAL A 94 2.94 -2.70 -15.86
N ILE A 95 2.57 -2.02 -14.78
CA ILE A 95 3.50 -1.27 -13.91
C ILE A 95 3.56 -1.99 -12.58
N TYR A 96 4.71 -1.94 -11.92
CA TYR A 96 4.91 -2.63 -10.66
C TYR A 96 5.03 -1.64 -9.49
N LEU A 97 4.70 -2.10 -8.29
CA LEU A 97 4.81 -1.30 -7.08
C LEU A 97 6.28 -1.21 -6.64
N LEU A 98 6.83 0.00 -6.60
CA LEU A 98 8.20 0.27 -6.15
C LEU A 98 8.32 -0.04 -4.66
N ASP A 99 9.46 -0.64 -4.28
CA ASP A 99 9.80 -0.73 -2.86
C ASP A 99 10.30 0.64 -2.37
N SER A 100 10.19 0.86 -1.07
CA SER A 100 10.76 1.99 -0.34
C SER A 100 12.25 2.24 -0.63
N SER A 101 13.01 1.20 -1.02
CA SER A 101 14.43 1.27 -1.36
C SER A 101 14.71 1.70 -2.81
N GLU A 102 13.76 1.47 -3.73
CA GLU A 102 13.88 1.82 -5.16
C GLU A 102 13.36 3.24 -5.45
N TYR A 103 12.76 3.88 -4.46
CA TYR A 103 12.14 5.19 -4.59
C TYR A 103 13.17 6.32 -4.36
N GLU A 104 13.53 7.03 -5.43
CA GLU A 104 14.42 8.21 -5.39
C GLU A 104 13.69 9.56 -5.29
N GLY A 105 12.36 9.56 -5.09
CA GLY A 105 11.52 10.76 -5.17
C GLY A 105 11.41 11.58 -3.88
N GLY A 106 11.12 12.89 -4.01
CA GLY A 106 11.02 13.87 -2.91
C GLY A 106 9.82 13.70 -1.95
N LYS A 107 9.40 14.81 -1.32
CA LYS A 107 8.42 14.92 -0.21
C LYS A 107 7.01 14.42 -0.59
N ARG A 108 6.81 13.10 -0.68
CA ARG A 108 5.50 12.43 -0.85
C ARG A 108 5.17 11.57 0.36
N ARG A 109 3.88 11.33 0.61
CA ARG A 109 3.43 10.69 1.85
C ARG A 109 3.71 9.18 1.75
N ALA A 110 4.06 8.54 2.86
CA ALA A 110 4.30 7.09 2.93
C ALA A 110 3.09 6.23 2.53
N THR A 111 1.92 6.86 2.39
CA THR A 111 0.64 6.26 2.02
C THR A 111 0.41 6.22 0.50
N ASP A 112 1.16 7.01 -0.27
CA ASP A 112 1.00 7.07 -1.72
C ASP A 112 1.58 5.78 -2.33
N MET A 113 0.78 5.08 -3.15
CA MET A 113 1.25 3.90 -3.88
C MET A 113 2.23 4.34 -4.97
N ASN A 114 3.51 4.10 -4.76
CA ASN A 114 4.58 4.45 -5.69
C ASN A 114 4.69 3.39 -6.79
N TRP A 115 4.07 3.64 -7.93
CA TRP A 115 4.17 2.77 -9.10
C TRP A 115 5.40 3.08 -9.95
N SER A 116 5.93 2.08 -10.66
CA SER A 116 7.00 2.24 -11.62
C SER A 116 6.59 3.20 -12.74
N SER A 117 7.52 4.06 -13.17
CA SER A 117 7.28 4.97 -14.30
C SER A 117 7.35 4.28 -15.67
N LYS A 118 8.05 3.13 -15.74
CA LYS A 118 8.17 2.30 -16.93
C LYS A 118 7.09 1.23 -16.97
N ILE A 119 6.64 0.91 -18.18
CA ILE A 119 5.73 -0.20 -18.48
C ILE A 119 6.57 -1.45 -18.78
N TYR A 120 6.12 -2.58 -18.27
CA TYR A 120 6.74 -3.87 -18.44
C TYR A 120 5.76 -4.85 -19.07
N GLN A 121 6.30 -5.85 -19.77
CA GLN A 121 5.56 -7.03 -20.20
C GLN A 121 5.86 -8.19 -19.26
N ILE A 122 4.93 -9.14 -19.18
CA ILE A 122 5.15 -10.37 -18.42
C ILE A 122 6.01 -11.30 -19.29
N ARG A 123 7.14 -11.74 -18.74
CA ARG A 123 8.06 -12.68 -19.38
C ARG A 123 7.72 -14.12 -19.03
N GLU A 124 7.55 -14.38 -17.75
CA GLU A 124 7.35 -15.72 -17.20
C GLU A 124 6.42 -15.66 -15.99
N SER A 125 5.70 -16.75 -15.74
CA SER A 125 4.95 -16.92 -14.50
C SER A 125 5.21 -18.29 -13.89
N LEU A 126 5.41 -18.34 -12.57
CA LEU A 126 5.61 -19.56 -11.81
C LEU A 126 4.36 -19.83 -10.98
N ILE A 127 3.82 -21.03 -11.14
CA ILE A 127 2.60 -21.48 -10.48
C ILE A 127 2.97 -22.63 -9.56
N GLN A 128 2.66 -22.48 -8.28
CA GLN A 128 2.77 -23.56 -7.29
C GLN A 128 1.46 -23.71 -6.54
N LYS A 129 1.10 -24.95 -6.22
CA LYS A 129 -0.12 -25.24 -5.46
C LYS A 129 -0.05 -24.57 -4.09
N ASN A 130 -1.13 -23.87 -3.70
CA ASN A 130 -1.25 -23.13 -2.43
C ASN A 130 -0.26 -21.96 -2.25
N GLN A 131 0.33 -21.45 -3.33
CA GLN A 131 1.21 -20.27 -3.30
C GLN A 131 0.72 -19.21 -4.30
N PRO A 132 1.03 -17.92 -4.06
CA PRO A 132 0.71 -16.87 -5.02
C PRO A 132 1.48 -17.10 -6.33
N VAL A 133 0.85 -16.75 -7.46
CA VAL A 133 1.53 -16.76 -8.76
C VAL A 133 2.62 -15.69 -8.76
N LEU A 134 3.84 -16.09 -9.12
CA LEU A 134 4.97 -15.19 -9.28
C LEU A 134 5.14 -14.82 -10.75
N TYR A 135 5.35 -13.55 -11.03
CA TYR A 135 5.55 -13.01 -12.38
C TYR A 135 6.95 -12.40 -12.50
N TRP A 136 7.65 -12.71 -13.59
CA TRP A 136 8.88 -12.02 -13.99
C TRP A 136 8.57 -11.05 -15.11
N LEU A 137 9.12 -9.85 -14.99
CA LEU A 137 8.86 -8.74 -15.90
C LEU A 137 10.05 -8.48 -16.82
N ILE A 138 9.77 -7.99 -18.01
CA ILE A 138 10.74 -7.54 -19.00
C ILE A 138 10.37 -6.15 -19.51
N ASP A 139 11.35 -5.27 -19.66
CA ASP A 139 11.13 -3.96 -20.27
C ASP A 139 11.06 -4.06 -21.80
N ASP A 140 10.80 -2.93 -22.45
CA ASP A 140 10.77 -2.78 -23.91
C ASP A 140 12.13 -3.02 -24.57
N GLU A 141 13.22 -2.82 -23.82
CA GLU A 141 14.60 -3.08 -24.26
C GLU A 141 15.00 -4.57 -24.15
N GLY A 142 14.14 -5.42 -23.57
CA GLY A 142 14.41 -6.84 -23.38
C GLY A 142 15.21 -7.17 -22.11
N ASN A 143 15.41 -6.20 -21.22
CA ASN A 143 16.03 -6.39 -19.91
C ASN A 143 14.99 -6.90 -18.92
N GLY A 144 15.22 -8.11 -18.39
CA GLY A 144 14.41 -8.68 -17.34
C GLY A 144 14.77 -8.10 -15.97
N LEU A 145 13.75 -7.83 -15.14
CA LEU A 145 14.00 -7.53 -13.73
C LEU A 145 14.49 -8.79 -13.01
N GLU A 146 15.46 -8.63 -12.10
CA GLU A 146 16.04 -9.74 -11.32
C GLU A 146 15.09 -10.27 -10.23
N LYS A 147 13.96 -9.60 -9.99
CA LYS A 147 12.96 -9.99 -8.99
C LYS A 147 11.63 -10.42 -9.60
N SER A 148 10.94 -11.28 -8.87
CA SER A 148 9.56 -11.70 -9.17
C SER A 148 8.54 -10.87 -8.40
N PHE A 149 7.34 -10.75 -8.94
CA PHE A 149 6.24 -9.98 -8.38
C PHE A 149 5.00 -10.84 -8.16
N VAL A 150 4.19 -10.51 -7.15
CA VAL A 150 2.84 -11.08 -6.99
C VAL A 150 1.78 -10.23 -7.69
N ARG A 151 0.57 -10.78 -7.90
CA ARG A 151 -0.52 -10.10 -8.59
C ARG A 151 -0.86 -8.73 -8.00
N GLU A 152 -0.80 -8.58 -6.68
CA GLU A 152 -1.10 -7.33 -5.95
C GLU A 152 -0.03 -6.25 -6.12
N GLU A 153 1.18 -6.64 -6.52
CA GLU A 153 2.28 -5.71 -6.81
C GLU A 153 2.27 -5.23 -8.26
N LEU A 154 1.30 -5.68 -9.07
CA LEU A 154 1.17 -5.35 -10.48
C LEU A 154 -0.15 -4.65 -10.77
N GLN A 155 -0.07 -3.56 -11.53
CA GLN A 155 -1.24 -2.86 -12.08
C GLN A 155 -1.24 -2.96 -13.60
N ILE A 156 -2.38 -3.36 -14.17
CA ILE A 156 -2.56 -3.40 -15.63
C ILE A 156 -2.69 -1.97 -16.13
N VAL A 157 -1.88 -1.63 -17.13
CA VAL A 157 -2.00 -0.37 -17.87
C VAL A 157 -2.82 -0.66 -19.13
N PRO A 158 -3.98 -0.01 -19.30
CA PRO A 158 -4.74 -0.09 -20.54
C PRO A 158 -3.89 0.42 -21.72
N PRO A 159 -4.03 -0.17 -22.92
CA PRO A 159 -3.25 0.23 -24.10
C PRO A 159 -3.52 1.68 -24.54
N ASP A 160 -4.67 2.26 -24.17
CA ASP A 160 -5.12 3.59 -24.59
C ASP A 160 -4.73 4.72 -23.60
N VAL A 161 -3.86 4.46 -22.63
CA VAL A 161 -3.42 5.51 -21.69
C VAL A 161 -2.29 6.33 -22.31
N GLU A 162 -2.64 7.49 -22.87
CA GLU A 162 -1.66 8.53 -23.18
C GLU A 162 -1.17 9.16 -21.87
N TYR A 163 0.13 9.01 -21.59
CA TYR A 163 0.76 9.70 -20.47
C TYR A 163 0.85 11.21 -20.76
N PRO A 164 0.75 12.06 -19.72
CA PRO A 164 1.08 13.46 -19.88
C PRO A 164 2.51 13.57 -20.43
N PRO A 165 2.75 14.49 -21.38
CA PRO A 165 4.03 14.59 -22.06
C PRO A 165 5.18 14.82 -21.08
N GLN A 166 6.34 14.22 -21.36
CA GLN A 166 7.48 14.12 -20.45
C GLN A 166 7.97 15.46 -19.86
N TRP A 167 7.71 16.59 -20.52
CA TRP A 167 8.01 17.93 -20.00
C TRP A 167 7.21 18.31 -18.75
N VAL A 168 6.09 17.62 -18.47
CA VAL A 168 5.30 17.80 -17.24
C VAL A 168 5.97 17.14 -16.02
N LEU A 169 6.82 16.12 -16.26
CA LEU A 169 7.51 15.36 -15.21
C LEU A 169 8.94 15.85 -14.97
N ALA A 170 9.46 16.73 -15.83
CA ALA A 170 10.76 17.36 -15.66
C ALA A 170 10.62 18.64 -14.82
N ASN A 171 10.74 18.51 -13.50
CA ASN A 171 10.98 19.62 -12.57
C ASN A 171 12.12 19.25 -11.63
#